data_AF-A0A2I8VM56-F1
#
_entry.id   AF-A0A2I8VM56-F1
#
_cell.length_a   1.000
_cell.length_b   1.000
_cell.length_c   1.000
_cell.angle_alpha   90.00
_cell.angle_beta   90.00
_cell.angle_gamma   90.00
#
_symmetry.space_group_name_H-M   'P 1'
#
loop_
_entity.id
_entity.type
_entity.pdbx_description
1 polymer ?
#
loop_
_entity_poly.entity_id
_entity_poly.type
_entity_poly.pdbx_seq_one_letter_code
_entity_poly.pdbx_strand_id
1 'polypeptide(L)'
;MLSDALSFPRGGDDWLSTLLVGGILTVLSFLILPAFVLQGYLVRVLDHAARGEHTPPSFTQWGSLLVDGLKMFVVNLVYGLVVLIPLALLLGGLFIVVPGEPVPMEPGATPSPPSGGAGGLVVLVLLVVVVAVTGLLLAYLLPAALANFAIEGNLGAAFALRTIASGAFTGDYAVAWLLALVVGIVGGLVGSALSAVVVGFFVLFYVQVILYYLVGRGFAAGLSKKRWAEP
;
A
#
# COMPACT_ATOMS: atom_id res chain seq x y z
N MET A 1 7.21 19.03 6.79
CA MET A 1 6.76 17.71 6.30
C MET A 1 6.94 17.56 4.79
N LEU A 2 6.14 18.23 3.95
CA LEU A 2 6.25 18.05 2.50
C LEU A 2 7.61 18.50 1.93
N SER A 3 8.11 19.67 2.35
CA SER A 3 9.45 20.15 1.99
C SER A 3 10.53 19.13 2.34
N ASP A 4 10.54 18.68 3.60
CA ASP A 4 11.51 17.69 4.10
C ASP A 4 11.44 16.40 3.29
N ALA A 5 10.23 15.94 2.98
CA ALA A 5 10.01 14.74 2.19
C ALA A 5 10.53 14.88 0.75
N LEU A 6 10.33 16.02 0.11
CA LEU A 6 10.83 16.28 -1.24
C LEU A 6 12.36 16.44 -1.29
N SER A 7 12.99 16.88 -0.20
CA SER A 7 14.46 16.96 -0.08
C SER A 7 15.11 15.65 0.37
N PHE A 8 14.38 14.78 1.07
CA PHE A 8 14.93 13.59 1.71
C PHE A 8 15.72 12.67 0.76
N PRO A 9 15.25 12.32 -0.46
CA PRO A 9 16.02 11.46 -1.35
C PRO A 9 17.30 12.11 -1.88
N ARG A 10 17.49 13.43 -1.67
CA ARG A 10 18.70 14.20 -2.03
C ARG A 10 19.54 14.58 -0.79
N GLY A 11 19.19 14.07 0.39
CA GLY A 11 19.95 14.32 1.61
C GLY A 11 21.26 13.55 1.62
N GLY A 12 22.34 14.17 2.08
CA GLY A 12 23.65 13.53 2.26
C GLY A 12 24.45 13.33 0.96
N ASP A 13 25.68 12.83 1.09
CA ASP A 13 26.65 12.79 -0.01
C ASP A 13 26.38 11.63 -1.01
N ASP A 14 25.84 10.51 -0.53
CA ASP A 14 25.63 9.28 -1.31
C ASP A 14 24.26 9.19 -2.02
N TRP A 15 23.51 10.30 -2.06
CA TRP A 15 22.14 10.32 -2.58
C TRP A 15 22.04 9.86 -4.04
N LEU A 16 23.02 10.22 -4.87
CA LEU A 16 23.05 9.85 -6.29
C LEU A 16 23.26 8.34 -6.46
N SER A 17 24.18 7.74 -5.70
CA SER A 17 24.42 6.30 -5.69
C SER A 17 23.15 5.54 -5.30
N THR A 18 22.46 6.01 -4.27
CA THR A 18 21.19 5.44 -3.81
C THR A 18 20.10 5.54 -4.87
N LEU A 19 19.97 6.71 -5.52
CA LEU A 19 19.00 6.91 -6.61
C LEU A 19 19.32 6.02 -7.83
N LEU A 20 20.60 5.87 -8.18
CA LEU A 20 21.03 5.03 -9.29
C LEU A 20 20.77 3.56 -9.02
N VAL A 21 21.19 3.05 -7.86
CA VAL A 21 20.96 1.65 -7.46
C VAL A 21 19.47 1.36 -7.34
N GLY A 22 18.71 2.23 -6.68
CA GLY A 22 17.26 2.08 -6.53
C GLY A 22 16.52 2.12 -7.87
N GLY A 23 16.89 3.03 -8.77
CA GLY A 23 16.33 3.10 -10.13
C GLY A 23 16.64 1.85 -10.95
N ILE A 24 17.88 1.36 -10.93
CA ILE A 24 18.26 0.11 -11.61
C ILE A 24 17.50 -1.08 -11.02
N LEU A 25 17.40 -1.20 -9.70
CA LEU A 25 16.62 -2.26 -9.05
C LEU A 25 15.12 -2.17 -9.40
N THR A 26 14.59 -0.97 -9.58
CA THR A 26 13.21 -0.77 -10.03
C THR A 26 13.01 -1.34 -11.43
N VAL A 27 13.95 -1.06 -12.36
CA VAL A 27 13.94 -1.68 -13.70
C VAL A 27 14.07 -3.20 -13.62
N LEU A 28 14.98 -3.71 -12.79
CA LEU A 28 15.23 -5.14 -12.61
C LEU A 28 14.20 -5.86 -11.73
N SER A 29 13.18 -5.17 -11.22
CA SER A 29 12.20 -5.77 -10.31
C SER A 29 11.39 -6.90 -10.95
N PHE A 30 11.36 -7.01 -12.28
CA PHE A 30 10.75 -8.15 -12.97
C PHE A 30 11.45 -9.49 -12.68
N LEU A 31 12.71 -9.48 -12.21
CA LEU A 31 13.47 -10.69 -11.85
C LEU A 31 13.11 -11.23 -10.45
N ILE A 32 12.10 -10.66 -9.77
CA ILE A 32 11.61 -11.05 -8.43
C ILE A 32 12.61 -10.73 -7.30
N LEU A 33 13.86 -11.22 -7.39
CA LEU A 33 14.89 -11.01 -6.36
C LEU A 33 15.23 -9.52 -6.15
N PRO A 34 15.45 -8.71 -7.21
CA PRO A 34 15.63 -7.26 -7.06
C PRO A 34 14.42 -6.56 -6.44
N ALA A 35 13.20 -7.05 -6.70
CA ALA A 35 11.99 -6.50 -6.11
C ALA A 35 11.97 -6.68 -4.59
N PHE A 36 12.37 -7.84 -4.08
CA PHE A 36 12.47 -8.05 -2.63
C PHE A 36 13.52 -7.15 -1.99
N VAL A 37 14.69 -6.99 -2.62
CA VAL A 37 15.69 -6.05 -2.10
C VAL A 37 15.15 -4.62 -2.05
N LEU A 38 14.46 -4.20 -3.10
CA LEU A 38 13.85 -2.87 -3.17
C LEU A 38 12.79 -2.67 -2.08
N GLN A 39 11.93 -3.67 -1.84
CA GLN A 39 10.95 -3.64 -0.75
C GLN A 39 11.64 -3.49 0.61
N GLY A 40 12.70 -4.25 0.88
CA GLY A 40 13.44 -4.12 2.14
C GLY A 40 14.13 -2.76 2.29
N TYR A 41 14.55 -2.15 1.18
CA TYR A 41 15.05 -0.78 1.21
C TYR A 41 13.97 0.21 1.66
N LEU A 42 12.74 0.07 1.15
CA LEU A 42 11.62 0.89 1.55
C LEU A 42 11.24 0.70 3.04
N VAL A 43 11.44 -0.50 3.59
CA VAL A 43 11.33 -0.74 5.06
C VAL A 43 12.37 0.09 5.82
N ARG A 44 13.62 0.14 5.37
CA ARG A 44 14.65 1.00 6.00
C ARG A 44 14.31 2.47 5.90
N VAL A 45 13.72 2.91 4.78
CA VAL A 45 13.25 4.30 4.61
C VAL A 45 12.17 4.62 5.65
N LEU A 46 11.22 3.72 5.89
CA LEU A 46 10.21 3.89 6.95
C LEU A 46 10.84 4.04 8.33
N ASP A 47 11.83 3.21 8.67
CA ASP A 47 12.53 3.28 9.96
C ASP A 47 13.34 4.59 10.11
N HIS A 48 14.14 4.98 9.11
CA HIS A 48 14.88 6.25 9.12
C HIS A 48 13.94 7.45 9.25
N ALA A 49 12.86 7.44 8.48
CA ALA A 49 11.83 8.46 8.55
C ALA A 49 11.18 8.52 9.94
N ALA A 50 10.82 7.37 10.52
CA ALA A 50 10.24 7.31 11.86
C ALA A 50 11.20 7.84 12.94
N ARG A 51 12.50 7.58 12.81
CA ARG A 51 13.56 8.09 13.70
C ARG A 51 13.88 9.57 13.49
N GLY A 52 13.34 10.19 12.45
CA GLY A 52 13.57 11.60 12.13
C GLY A 52 14.91 11.87 11.44
N GLU A 53 15.49 10.86 10.81
CA GLU A 53 16.68 11.03 10.00
C GLU A 53 16.36 11.80 8.72
N HIS A 54 17.31 12.62 8.28
CA HIS A 54 17.15 13.51 7.12
C HIS A 54 17.89 13.02 5.87
N THR A 55 18.66 11.93 6.00
CA THR A 55 19.42 11.31 4.93
C THR A 55 18.80 9.98 4.54
N PRO A 56 18.75 9.65 3.24
CA PRO A 56 18.23 8.37 2.80
C PRO A 56 19.18 7.24 3.24
N PRO A 57 18.64 6.06 3.61
CA PRO A 57 19.46 4.91 3.91
C PRO A 57 20.29 4.49 2.70
N SER A 58 21.42 3.80 2.95
CA SER A 58 22.25 3.21 1.91
C SER A 58 21.80 1.78 1.55
N PHE A 59 22.10 1.36 0.32
CA PHE A 59 21.93 -0.03 -0.16
C PHE A 59 23.04 -0.97 0.34
N THR A 60 23.44 -0.84 1.60
CA THR A 60 24.41 -1.75 2.24
C THR A 60 23.69 -2.95 2.85
N GLN A 61 24.43 -4.03 3.15
CA GLN A 61 23.86 -5.24 3.78
C GLN A 61 22.67 -5.83 2.99
N TRP A 62 22.90 -6.20 1.73
CA TRP A 62 21.88 -6.74 0.82
C TRP A 62 21.09 -7.93 1.38
N GLY A 63 21.73 -8.76 2.22
CA GLY A 63 21.05 -9.88 2.90
C GLY A 63 19.92 -9.44 3.82
N SER A 64 20.11 -8.39 4.63
CA SER A 64 19.04 -7.88 5.49
C SER A 64 17.95 -7.18 4.70
N LEU A 65 18.29 -6.48 3.61
CA LEU A 65 17.30 -5.93 2.67
C LEU A 65 16.40 -7.03 2.10
N LEU A 66 16.97 -8.14 1.65
CA LEU A 66 16.18 -9.24 1.11
C LEU A 66 15.25 -9.85 2.17
N VAL A 67 15.74 -10.05 3.40
CA VAL A 67 14.94 -10.59 4.51
C VAL A 67 13.80 -9.64 4.88
N ASP A 68 14.06 -8.34 5.01
CA ASP A 68 13.04 -7.36 5.36
C ASP A 68 12.03 -7.17 4.23
N GLY A 69 12.48 -7.27 2.98
CA GLY A 69 11.60 -7.31 1.80
C GLY A 69 10.68 -8.53 1.78
N LEU A 70 11.19 -9.70 2.16
CA LEU A 70 10.38 -10.91 2.28
C LEU A 70 9.35 -10.79 3.40
N LYS A 71 9.74 -10.26 4.57
CA LYS A 71 8.81 -9.99 5.67
C LYS A 71 7.72 -9.01 5.23
N MET A 72 8.11 -7.91 4.57
CA MET A 72 7.17 -6.93 4.04
C MET A 72 6.22 -7.55 3.01
N PHE A 73 6.70 -8.45 2.16
CA PHE A 73 5.85 -9.19 1.24
C PHE A 73 4.84 -10.08 1.99
N VAL A 74 5.25 -10.80 3.03
CA VAL A 74 4.34 -11.59 3.86
C VAL A 74 3.26 -10.72 4.49
N VAL A 75 3.61 -9.53 4.99
CA VAL A 75 2.63 -8.56 5.51
C VAL A 75 1.64 -8.17 4.42
N ASN A 76 2.11 -7.73 3.25
CA ASN A 76 1.26 -7.36 2.13
C ASN A 76 0.36 -8.53 1.68
N LEU A 77 0.87 -9.76 1.71
CA LEU A 77 0.11 -10.95 1.35
C LEU A 77 -1.02 -11.21 2.36
N VAL A 78 -0.73 -11.18 3.66
CA VAL A 78 -1.75 -11.41 4.71
C VAL A 78 -2.84 -10.35 4.66
N TYR A 79 -2.48 -9.07 4.54
CA TYR A 79 -3.45 -7.99 4.38
C TYR A 79 -4.19 -8.08 3.02
N GLY A 80 -3.50 -8.47 1.95
CA GLY A 80 -4.11 -8.68 0.63
C GLY A 80 -5.17 -9.77 0.62
N LEU A 81 -4.94 -10.87 1.35
CA LEU A 81 -5.93 -11.95 1.50
C LEU A 81 -7.25 -11.46 2.11
N VAL A 82 -7.20 -10.47 3.02
CA VAL A 82 -8.40 -9.88 3.63
C VAL A 82 -9.28 -9.18 2.58
N VAL A 83 -8.70 -8.54 1.57
CA VAL A 83 -9.44 -7.92 0.44
C VAL A 83 -9.86 -8.96 -0.59
N LEU A 84 -9.04 -10.00 -0.81
CA LEU A 84 -9.33 -11.02 -1.79
C LEU A 84 -10.58 -11.83 -1.47
N ILE A 85 -10.92 -12.04 -0.20
CA ILE A 85 -12.14 -12.77 0.20
C ILE A 85 -13.42 -12.06 -0.32
N PRO A 86 -13.73 -10.80 0.06
CA PRO A 86 -14.92 -10.12 -0.44
C PRO A 86 -14.85 -9.86 -1.95
N LEU A 87 -13.65 -9.67 -2.52
CA LEU A 87 -13.49 -9.54 -3.97
C LEU A 87 -13.82 -10.84 -4.70
N ALA A 88 -13.38 -12.00 -4.20
CA ALA A 88 -13.71 -13.30 -4.77
C ALA A 88 -15.21 -13.60 -4.66
N LEU A 89 -15.86 -13.22 -3.55
CA LEU A 89 -17.32 -13.30 -3.40
C LEU A 89 -18.05 -12.39 -4.39
N LEU A 90 -17.56 -11.17 -4.61
CA LEU A 90 -18.11 -10.24 -5.59
C LEU A 90 -18.01 -10.80 -7.02
N LEU A 91 -16.82 -11.27 -7.41
CA LEU A 91 -16.56 -11.84 -8.73
C LEU A 91 -17.32 -13.15 -8.93
N GLY A 92 -17.38 -14.02 -7.92
CA GLY A 92 -18.15 -15.27 -7.93
C GLY A 92 -19.66 -15.03 -7.96
N GLY A 93 -20.15 -14.05 -7.21
CA GLY A 93 -21.56 -13.63 -7.20
C GLY A 93 -22.01 -13.05 -8.54
N LEU A 94 -21.13 -12.38 -9.28
CA LEU A 94 -21.36 -11.95 -10.66
C LEU A 94 -21.71 -13.11 -11.60
N PHE A 95 -21.22 -14.33 -11.35
CA PHE A 95 -21.59 -15.54 -12.10
C PHE A 95 -22.91 -16.19 -11.64
N ILE A 96 -23.38 -15.88 -10.42
CA ILE A 96 -24.64 -16.43 -9.85
C ILE A 96 -25.83 -15.50 -10.14
N VAL A 97 -25.61 -14.18 -10.25
CA VAL A 97 -26.65 -13.15 -10.49
C VAL A 97 -27.03 -13.02 -11.98
N VAL A 98 -26.45 -13.82 -12.87
CA VAL A 98 -26.99 -14.04 -14.23
C VAL A 98 -27.80 -15.32 -14.18
N PRO A 99 -29.14 -15.29 -13.99
CA PRO A 99 -29.94 -16.47 -14.26
C PRO A 99 -29.98 -16.62 -15.78
N GLY A 100 -29.06 -17.42 -16.31
CA GLY A 100 -29.30 -18.15 -17.54
C GLY A 100 -30.28 -19.28 -17.24
N GLU A 101 -31.52 -18.96 -16.84
CA GLU A 101 -32.57 -19.97 -16.92
C GLU A 101 -32.87 -20.15 -18.41
N PRO A 102 -32.69 -21.36 -18.98
CA PRO A 102 -33.23 -21.62 -20.30
C PRO A 102 -34.74 -21.44 -20.19
N VAL A 103 -35.26 -20.40 -20.85
CA VAL A 103 -36.71 -20.21 -21.01
C VAL A 103 -37.26 -21.50 -21.62
N PRO A 104 -38.11 -22.27 -20.92
CA PRO A 104 -38.79 -23.38 -21.56
C PRO A 104 -39.68 -22.77 -22.63
N MET A 105 -39.32 -22.98 -23.90
CA MET A 105 -40.12 -22.59 -25.06
C MET A 105 -41.28 -23.61 -25.21
N GLU A 106 -42.06 -23.80 -24.15
CA GLU A 106 -43.33 -24.53 -24.21
C GLU A 106 -44.37 -23.57 -24.80
N PRO A 107 -45.03 -23.89 -25.93
CA PRO A 107 -46.09 -23.07 -26.49
C PRO A 107 -47.25 -22.93 -25.48
N GLY A 108 -47.35 -21.78 -24.81
CA GLY A 108 -48.43 -21.48 -23.85
C GLY A 108 -48.00 -21.25 -22.40
N ALA A 109 -46.71 -21.37 -22.06
CA ALA A 109 -46.22 -21.00 -20.73
C ALA A 109 -46.20 -19.47 -20.56
N THR A 110 -46.82 -18.94 -19.51
CA THR A 110 -46.62 -17.54 -19.09
C THR A 110 -45.21 -17.40 -18.53
N PRO A 111 -44.37 -16.46 -19.03
CA PRO A 111 -43.05 -16.25 -18.45
C PRO A 111 -43.20 -15.88 -16.97
N SER A 112 -42.58 -16.67 -16.09
CA SER A 112 -42.42 -16.34 -14.67
C SER A 112 -41.71 -14.98 -14.59
N PRO A 113 -42.15 -14.03 -13.75
CA PRO A 113 -41.38 -12.81 -13.55
C PRO A 113 -39.99 -13.20 -13.01
N PRO A 114 -38.91 -12.58 -13.51
CA PRO A 114 -37.55 -12.92 -13.09
C PRO A 114 -37.43 -12.75 -11.57
N SER A 115 -37.30 -13.87 -10.86
CA SER A 115 -37.29 -13.93 -9.39
C SER A 115 -36.00 -13.35 -8.77
N GLY A 116 -35.04 -12.91 -9.58
CA GLY A 116 -33.71 -12.46 -9.14
C GLY A 116 -33.41 -10.95 -9.23
N GLY A 117 -34.27 -10.14 -9.86
CA GLY A 117 -33.88 -8.79 -10.31
C GLY A 117 -33.55 -7.78 -9.21
N ALA A 118 -34.41 -7.66 -8.18
CA ALA A 118 -34.23 -6.66 -7.12
C ALA A 118 -33.32 -7.16 -5.98
N GLY A 119 -33.47 -8.43 -5.57
CA GLY A 119 -32.65 -9.02 -4.50
C GLY A 119 -31.18 -9.20 -4.90
N GLY A 120 -30.91 -9.64 -6.14
CA GLY A 120 -29.55 -9.79 -6.65
C GLY A 120 -28.81 -8.46 -6.78
N LEU A 121 -29.51 -7.39 -7.21
CA LEU A 121 -28.94 -6.05 -7.31
C LEU A 121 -28.55 -5.49 -5.93
N VAL A 122 -29.40 -5.68 -4.90
CA VAL A 122 -29.09 -5.25 -3.53
C VAL A 122 -27.85 -5.98 -2.98
N VAL A 123 -27.76 -7.29 -3.17
CA VAL A 123 -26.58 -8.07 -2.75
C VAL A 123 -25.32 -7.62 -3.49
N LEU A 124 -25.40 -7.37 -4.79
CA LEU A 124 -24.28 -6.87 -5.59
C LEU A 124 -23.78 -5.52 -5.07
N VAL A 125 -24.70 -4.56 -4.83
CA VAL A 125 -24.36 -3.24 -4.29
C VAL A 125 -23.71 -3.36 -2.91
N LEU A 126 -24.25 -4.20 -2.03
CA LEU A 126 -23.66 -4.44 -0.70
C LEU A 126 -22.25 -5.03 -0.81
N LEU A 127 -22.01 -6.00 -1.70
CA LEU A 127 -20.69 -6.57 -1.92
C LEU A 127 -19.69 -5.54 -2.47
N VAL A 128 -20.12 -4.69 -3.41
CA VAL A 128 -19.29 -3.59 -3.93
C VAL A 128 -18.92 -2.62 -2.80
N VAL A 129 -19.88 -2.25 -1.95
CA VAL A 129 -19.62 -1.37 -0.80
C VAL A 129 -18.65 -2.03 0.18
N VAL A 130 -18.83 -3.32 0.49
CA VAL A 130 -17.92 -4.06 1.39
C VAL A 130 -16.49 -4.11 0.82
N VAL A 131 -16.34 -4.41 -0.47
CA VAL A 131 -15.02 -4.41 -1.14
C VAL A 131 -14.41 -3.01 -1.13
N ALA A 132 -15.17 -1.97 -1.46
CA ALA A 132 -14.69 -0.59 -1.48
C ALA A 132 -14.26 -0.11 -0.09
N VAL A 133 -15.08 -0.36 0.94
CA VAL A 133 -14.78 0.01 2.33
C VAL A 133 -13.55 -0.76 2.84
N THR A 134 -13.50 -2.08 2.61
CA THR A 134 -12.34 -2.90 3.02
C THR A 134 -11.07 -2.45 2.32
N GLY A 135 -11.14 -2.20 1.01
CA GLY A 135 -10.02 -1.69 0.22
C GLY A 135 -9.53 -0.33 0.71
N LEU A 136 -10.43 0.60 1.01
CA LEU A 136 -10.07 1.93 1.54
C LEU A 136 -9.45 1.83 2.94
N LEU A 137 -10.02 0.99 3.81
CA LEU A 137 -9.46 0.74 5.15
C LEU A 137 -8.04 0.20 5.07
N LEU A 138 -7.78 -0.76 4.17
CA LEU A 138 -6.42 -1.27 4.00
C LEU A 138 -5.49 -0.27 3.32
N ALA A 139 -5.96 0.51 2.34
CA ALA A 139 -5.16 1.58 1.74
C ALA A 139 -4.72 2.62 2.79
N TYR A 140 -5.51 2.83 3.84
CA TYR A 140 -5.18 3.70 4.96
C TYR A 140 -4.33 3.01 6.05
N LEU A 141 -4.64 1.78 6.43
CA LEU A 141 -4.00 1.10 7.57
C LEU A 141 -2.74 0.32 7.19
N LEU A 142 -2.62 -0.16 5.96
CA LEU A 142 -1.47 -0.95 5.52
C LEU A 142 -0.15 -0.15 5.60
N PRO A 143 -0.06 1.12 5.15
CA PRO A 143 1.17 1.88 5.30
C PRO A 143 1.55 2.09 6.77
N ALA A 144 0.56 2.25 7.67
CA ALA A 144 0.80 2.33 9.11
C ALA A 144 1.30 0.99 9.69
N ALA A 145 0.74 -0.13 9.24
CA ALA A 145 1.22 -1.47 9.62
C ALA A 145 2.68 -1.69 9.21
N LEU A 146 3.04 -1.28 7.98
CA LEU A 146 4.41 -1.34 7.46
C LEU A 146 5.36 -0.42 8.23
N ALA A 147 4.91 0.79 8.60
CA ALA A 147 5.68 1.69 9.44
C ALA A 147 5.95 1.09 10.82
N ASN A 148 4.93 0.50 11.47
CA ASN A 148 5.09 -0.15 12.77
C ASN A 148 6.05 -1.35 12.69
N PHE A 149 5.94 -2.15 11.63
CA PHE A 149 6.88 -3.23 11.33
C PHE A 149 8.31 -2.73 11.18
N ALA A 150 8.53 -1.66 10.44
CA ALA A 150 9.85 -1.07 10.24
C ALA A 150 10.46 -0.59 11.56
N ILE A 151 9.67 0.09 12.40
CA ILE A 151 10.11 0.65 13.69
C ILE A 151 10.47 -0.45 14.70
N GLU A 152 9.62 -1.47 14.83
CA GLU A 152 9.75 -2.54 15.82
C GLU A 152 10.65 -3.70 15.33
N GLY A 153 10.99 -3.75 14.03
CA GLY A 153 11.92 -4.71 13.44
C GLY A 153 11.42 -6.17 13.38
N ASN A 154 10.17 -6.44 13.79
CA ASN A 154 9.62 -7.79 13.84
C ASN A 154 8.27 -7.88 13.10
N LEU A 155 8.03 -9.02 12.45
CA LEU A 155 6.85 -9.21 11.59
C LEU A 155 5.53 -9.16 12.36
N GLY A 156 5.52 -9.55 13.64
CA GLY A 156 4.32 -9.50 14.49
C GLY A 156 3.82 -8.07 14.73
N ALA A 157 4.71 -7.09 14.76
CA ALA A 157 4.35 -5.68 14.91
C ALA A 157 3.47 -5.16 13.76
N ALA A 158 3.56 -5.74 12.56
CA ALA A 158 2.69 -5.40 11.43
C ALA A 158 1.21 -5.74 11.69
N PHE A 159 0.92 -6.58 12.69
CA PHE A 159 -0.43 -7.05 13.02
C PHE A 159 -0.90 -6.57 14.39
N ALA A 160 -0.14 -5.70 15.05
CA ALA A 160 -0.50 -5.09 16.32
C ALA A 160 -1.60 -4.03 16.12
N LEU A 161 -2.82 -4.45 15.83
CA LEU A 161 -3.93 -3.58 15.40
C LEU A 161 -4.20 -2.42 16.37
N ARG A 162 -4.07 -2.65 17.68
CA ARG A 162 -4.23 -1.58 18.70
C ARG A 162 -3.18 -0.49 18.53
N THR A 163 -1.91 -0.88 18.35
CA THR A 163 -0.80 0.04 18.14
C THR A 163 -0.94 0.76 16.80
N ILE A 164 -1.26 0.02 15.74
CA ILE A 164 -1.48 0.58 14.39
C ILE A 164 -2.62 1.60 14.42
N ALA A 165 -3.77 1.27 14.99
CA ALA A 165 -4.88 2.20 15.14
C ALA A 165 -4.49 3.43 15.95
N SER A 166 -3.68 3.26 17.00
CA SER A 166 -3.25 4.39 17.84
C SER A 166 -2.39 5.42 17.10
N GLY A 167 -1.52 4.99 16.18
CA GLY A 167 -0.75 5.90 15.33
C GLY A 167 -1.53 6.38 14.11
N ALA A 168 -2.29 5.48 13.47
CA ALA A 168 -3.00 5.77 12.22
C ALA A 168 -4.20 6.71 12.40
N PHE A 169 -4.93 6.64 13.51
CA PHE A 169 -6.07 7.55 13.78
C PHE A 169 -5.61 8.84 14.47
N THR A 170 -4.56 9.47 13.93
CA THR A 170 -4.06 10.77 14.38
C THR A 170 -4.07 11.77 13.23
N GLY A 171 -4.22 13.06 13.56
CA GLY A 171 -4.18 14.13 12.56
C GLY A 171 -2.87 14.18 11.79
N ASP A 172 -1.74 13.90 12.46
CA ASP A 172 -0.42 13.90 11.81
C ASP A 172 -0.29 12.79 10.77
N TYR A 173 -0.78 11.58 11.09
CA TYR A 173 -0.78 10.48 10.14
C TYR A 173 -1.75 10.75 8.97
N ALA A 174 -2.96 11.26 9.25
CA ALA A 174 -3.92 11.57 8.20
C ALA A 174 -3.37 12.59 7.19
N VAL A 175 -2.69 13.64 7.67
CA VAL A 175 -2.03 14.63 6.82
C VAL A 175 -0.89 13.98 6.02
N ALA A 176 -0.06 13.16 6.67
CA ALA A 176 1.03 12.46 5.99
C ALA A 176 0.54 11.51 4.90
N TRP A 177 -0.52 10.74 5.17
CA TRP A 177 -1.16 9.85 4.20
C TRP A 177 -1.76 10.63 3.03
N LEU A 178 -2.42 11.75 3.29
CA LEU A 178 -2.98 12.60 2.23
C LEU A 178 -1.90 13.23 1.36
N LEU A 179 -0.80 13.71 1.97
CA LEU A 179 0.36 14.19 1.22
C LEU A 179 1.00 13.07 0.39
N ALA A 180 1.12 11.87 0.95
CA ALA A 180 1.61 10.71 0.22
C ALA A 180 0.68 10.36 -0.95
N LEU A 181 -0.64 10.44 -0.78
CA LEU A 181 -1.60 10.24 -1.86
C LEU A 181 -1.40 11.26 -3.00
N VAL A 182 -1.32 12.55 -2.67
CA VAL A 182 -1.12 13.62 -3.66
C VAL A 182 0.21 13.45 -4.40
N VAL A 183 1.31 13.24 -3.67
CA VAL A 183 2.64 13.03 -4.25
C VAL A 183 2.67 11.75 -5.08
N GLY A 184 2.00 10.69 -4.64
CA GLY A 184 1.95 9.40 -5.33
C GLY A 184 1.19 9.50 -6.65
N ILE A 185 0.07 10.22 -6.68
CA ILE A 185 -0.69 10.45 -7.92
C ILE A 185 0.13 11.32 -8.88
N VAL A 186 0.59 12.50 -8.43
CA VAL A 186 1.31 13.45 -9.31
C VAL A 186 2.63 12.84 -9.79
N GLY A 187 3.44 12.34 -8.86
CA GLY A 187 4.73 11.74 -9.14
C GLY A 187 4.62 10.42 -9.91
N GLY A 188 3.58 9.63 -9.65
CA GLY A 188 3.30 8.39 -10.39
C GLY A 188 2.89 8.67 -11.84
N LEU A 189 2.06 9.68 -12.10
CA LEU A 189 1.70 10.10 -13.46
C LEU A 189 2.92 10.61 -14.23
N VAL A 190 3.75 11.45 -13.59
CA VAL A 190 4.99 11.95 -14.22
C VAL A 190 5.98 10.82 -14.47
N GLY A 191 6.21 9.95 -13.48
CA GLY A 191 7.13 8.83 -13.60
C GLY A 191 6.68 7.79 -14.64
N SER A 192 5.37 7.50 -14.71
CA SER A 192 4.82 6.59 -15.72
C SER A 192 4.91 7.17 -17.13
N ALA A 193 4.61 8.45 -17.33
CA ALA A 193 4.77 9.11 -18.63
C ALA A 193 6.24 9.09 -19.12
N LEU A 194 7.20 9.28 -18.20
CA LEU A 194 8.64 9.26 -18.50
C LEU A 194 9.23 7.85 -18.57
N SER A 195 8.48 6.80 -18.21
CA SER A 195 8.99 5.43 -18.20
C SER A 195 9.32 4.91 -19.60
N ALA A 196 8.69 5.48 -20.63
CA ALA A 196 8.97 5.20 -22.04
C ALA A 196 10.45 5.45 -22.43
N VAL A 197 11.15 6.31 -21.69
CA VAL A 197 12.57 6.66 -21.94
C VAL A 197 13.52 6.15 -20.84
N VAL A 198 13.11 5.15 -20.05
CA VAL A 198 13.86 4.58 -18.90
C VAL A 198 14.02 5.55 -17.71
N VAL A 199 14.14 6.86 -17.94
CA VAL A 199 14.27 7.89 -16.89
C VAL A 199 13.11 7.85 -15.90
N GLY A 200 11.90 7.50 -16.35
CA GLY A 200 10.73 7.38 -15.49
C GLY A 200 10.90 6.40 -14.32
N PHE A 201 11.70 5.35 -14.46
CA PHE A 201 11.94 4.40 -13.35
C PHE A 201 12.69 5.05 -12.17
N PHE A 202 13.61 5.97 -12.44
CA PHE A 202 14.30 6.74 -11.40
C PHE A 202 13.33 7.72 -10.71
N VAL A 203 12.42 8.33 -11.47
CA VAL A 203 11.36 9.19 -10.93
C VAL A 203 10.40 8.38 -10.06
N LEU A 204 9.99 7.19 -10.50
CA LEU A 204 9.12 6.30 -9.72
C LEU A 204 9.79 5.87 -8.41
N PHE A 205 11.06 5.49 -8.45
CA PHE A 205 11.82 5.19 -7.24
C PHE A 205 11.90 6.39 -6.29
N TYR A 206 12.25 7.57 -6.83
CA TYR A 206 12.32 8.81 -6.06
C TYR A 206 10.98 9.10 -5.35
N VAL A 207 9.87 8.97 -6.07
CA VAL A 207 8.52 9.14 -5.53
C VAL A 207 8.25 8.10 -4.44
N GLN A 208 8.56 6.82 -4.66
CA GLN A 208 8.39 5.79 -3.63
C GLN A 208 9.12 6.14 -2.33
N VAL A 209 10.38 6.60 -2.40
CA VAL A 209 11.12 7.01 -1.20
C VAL A 209 10.38 8.14 -0.46
N ILE A 210 9.83 9.13 -1.17
CA ILE A 210 9.05 10.22 -0.56
C ILE A 210 7.80 9.68 0.14
N LEU A 211 7.06 8.74 -0.49
CA LEU A 211 5.85 8.17 0.08
C LEU A 211 6.14 7.46 1.40
N TYR A 212 7.16 6.61 1.41
CA TYR A 212 7.55 5.85 2.60
C TYR A 212 8.10 6.77 3.68
N TYR A 213 8.81 7.84 3.30
CA TYR A 213 9.24 8.87 4.25
C TYR A 213 8.06 9.58 4.93
N LEU A 214 7.08 10.04 4.14
CA LEU A 214 5.89 10.71 4.68
C LEU A 214 5.14 9.80 5.64
N VAL A 215 4.89 8.55 5.25
CA VAL A 215 4.20 7.55 6.07
C VAL A 215 4.96 7.27 7.37
N GLY A 216 6.27 7.03 7.30
CA GLY A 216 7.09 6.74 8.48
C GLY A 216 7.11 7.89 9.48
N ARG A 217 7.33 9.13 9.01
CA ARG A 217 7.29 10.34 9.85
C ARG A 217 5.91 10.58 10.45
N GLY A 218 4.86 10.50 9.64
CA GLY A 218 3.49 10.74 10.09
C GLY A 218 3.03 9.74 11.14
N PHE A 219 3.35 8.46 10.94
CA PHE A 219 3.00 7.41 11.88
C PHE A 219 3.74 7.55 13.21
N ALA A 220 5.06 7.78 13.17
CA ALA A 220 5.85 7.99 14.38
C ALA A 220 5.42 9.23 15.18
N ALA A 221 5.09 10.33 14.49
CA ALA A 221 4.57 11.53 15.12
C ALA A 221 3.24 11.23 15.87
N GLY A 222 2.32 10.52 15.21
CA GLY A 222 1.07 10.10 15.81
C GLY A 222 1.24 9.20 17.04
N LEU A 223 2.16 8.23 16.97
CA LEU A 223 2.44 7.29 18.06
C LEU A 223 3.07 7.97 19.28
N SER A 224 3.95 8.95 19.04
CA SER A 224 4.63 9.68 20.11
C SER A 224 3.65 10.45 20.99
N LYS A 225 2.66 11.14 20.41
CA LYS A 225 1.68 11.96 21.15
C LYS A 225 0.80 11.14 22.11
N LYS A 226 0.58 9.85 21.82
CA LYS A 226 -0.27 9.00 22.66
C LYS A 226 0.48 8.35 23.82
N ARG A 227 1.79 8.06 23.67
CA ARG A 227 2.63 7.51 24.75
C ARG A 227 2.82 8.49 25.94
N TRP A 228 2.58 9.79 25.74
CA TRP A 228 2.64 10.82 26.78
C TRP A 228 1.26 11.34 27.24
N ALA A 229 0.18 10.74 26.74
CA ALA A 229 -1.20 11.11 27.07
C ALA A 229 -1.87 10.11 28.04
N GLU A 230 -1.18 9.04 28.41
CA GLU A 230 -1.58 8.18 29.53
C GLU A 230 -0.92 8.73 30.82
N PRO A 231 -1.71 9.24 31.79
CA PRO A 231 -1.21 9.78 33.05
C PRO A 231 -0.61 8.71 33.97
#